data_AF-A0A7C0ZVK0-F1
#
_entry.id   AF-A0A7C0ZVK0-F1
#
_cell.length_a   1.000
_cell.length_b   1.000
_cell.length_c   1.000
_cell.angle_alpha   90.00
_cell.angle_beta   90.00
_cell.angle_gamma   90.00
#
_symmetry.space_group_name_H-M   'P 1'
#
loop_
_entity.id
_entity.type
_entity.pdbx_description
1 polymer ?
#
loop_
_entity_poly.entity_id
_entity_poly.type
_entity_poly.pdbx_seq_one_letter_code
_entity_poly.pdbx_strand_id
1 'polypeptide(L)'
;MMISNFRLRIVFRVVLIGLVMAWLVYVLKKEQLYVTAAVSVLILAGMLVELVWFLEKTNRDLAHFLLSLESDDPVIRPVNIHANRSFEELYRAMSRVSRRMEEARTDREVQFRYLQTVINHVEVAMICFREDEGVELVNKAACKLFGLGKIRNLRDI
;
A
#
# COMPACT_ATOMS: atom_id res chain seq x y z
N MET A 1 12.51 21.76 -13.73
CA MET A 1 13.85 21.51 -13.14
C MET A 1 13.73 21.69 -11.62
N MET A 2 13.21 20.69 -10.90
CA MET A 2 12.87 20.78 -9.46
C MET A 2 13.48 19.61 -8.72
N ILE A 3 14.81 19.58 -8.71
CA ILE A 3 15.57 18.64 -7.92
C ILE A 3 15.66 19.21 -6.49
N SER A 4 15.41 18.36 -5.50
CA SER A 4 16.33 18.19 -4.36
C SER A 4 15.93 18.61 -2.95
N ASN A 5 14.78 19.15 -2.57
CA ASN A 5 14.63 19.61 -1.16
C ASN A 5 14.99 18.55 -0.08
N PHE A 6 14.70 17.27 -0.32
CA PHE A 6 15.14 16.15 0.53
C PHE A 6 16.61 15.78 0.35
N ARG A 7 17.05 15.59 -0.89
CA ARG A 7 18.44 15.25 -1.22
C ARG A 7 19.39 16.36 -0.78
N LEU A 8 18.98 17.61 -0.86
CA LEU A 8 19.63 18.83 -0.40
C LEU A 8 19.65 18.88 1.12
N ARG A 9 18.58 18.49 1.83
CA ARG A 9 18.60 18.36 3.31
C ARG A 9 19.57 17.27 3.77
N ILE A 10 19.57 16.12 3.12
CA ILE A 10 20.49 15.03 3.44
C ILE A 10 21.92 15.45 3.12
N VAL A 11 22.18 15.95 1.91
CA VAL A 11 23.52 16.42 1.51
C VAL A 11 24.00 17.53 2.44
N PHE A 12 23.14 18.49 2.80
CA PHE A 12 23.48 19.54 3.75
C PHE A 12 23.86 18.96 5.12
N ARG A 13 23.08 18.01 5.67
CA ARG A 13 23.41 17.35 6.94
C ARG A 13 24.71 16.55 6.87
N VAL A 14 24.93 15.80 5.79
CA VAL A 14 26.16 15.02 5.57
C VAL A 14 27.37 15.95 5.46
N VAL A 15 27.26 17.05 4.73
CA VAL A 15 28.30 18.09 4.62
C VAL A 15 28.58 18.72 5.99
N LEU A 16 27.54 19.00 6.77
CA LEU A 16 27.67 19.58 8.10
C LEU A 16 28.36 18.61 9.08
N ILE A 17 28.03 17.33 9.04
CA ILE A 17 28.74 16.27 9.78
C ILE A 17 30.23 16.23 9.37
N GLY A 18 30.52 16.31 8.07
CA GLY A 18 31.88 16.38 7.55
C GLY A 18 32.67 17.60 8.06
N LEU A 19 32.02 18.77 8.13
CA LEU A 19 32.60 19.98 8.70
C LEU A 19 32.89 19.85 10.19
N VAL A 20 31.96 19.26 10.97
CA VAL A 20 32.17 19.01 12.40
C VAL A 20 33.30 18.00 12.64
N MET A 21 33.40 16.96 11.81
CA MET A 21 34.51 16.01 11.81
C MET A 21 35.85 16.68 11.51
N ALA A 22 35.91 17.52 10.47
CA ALA A 22 37.13 18.27 10.13
C ALA A 22 37.53 19.24 11.26
N TRP A 23 36.55 19.90 11.88
CA TRP A 23 36.77 20.75 13.05
C TRP A 23 37.30 19.97 14.25
N LEU A 24 36.75 18.77 14.52
CA LEU A 24 37.23 17.88 15.58
C LEU A 24 38.70 17.51 15.39
N VAL A 25 39.10 17.13 14.17
CA VAL A 25 40.50 16.81 13.83
C VAL A 25 41.42 18.02 14.04
N TYR A 26 40.95 19.23 13.69
CA TYR A 26 41.70 20.46 13.92
C TYR A 26 41.87 20.77 15.41
N VAL A 27 40.83 20.60 16.22
CA VAL A 27 40.85 20.82 17.67
C VAL A 27 41.75 19.80 18.38
N LEU A 28 41.74 18.53 17.95
CA LEU A 28 42.61 17.48 18.50
C LEU A 28 44.10 17.75 18.28
N LYS A 29 44.48 18.52 17.26
CA LYS A 29 45.88 18.94 17.05
C LYS A 29 46.34 20.03 18.04
N LYS A 30 45.42 20.67 18.79
CA LYS A 30 45.77 21.57 19.89
C LYS A 30 45.67 20.85 21.22
N GLU A 31 46.82 20.63 21.87
CA GLU A 31 46.99 19.79 23.08
C GLU A 31 46.20 20.22 24.33
N GLN A 32 45.45 21.33 24.33
CA GLN A 32 44.73 21.83 25.51
C GLN A 32 43.19 21.75 25.44
N LEU A 33 42.60 21.22 24.37
CA LEU A 33 41.14 21.27 24.16
C LEU A 33 40.45 19.89 24.27
N TYR A 34 40.79 19.09 25.29
CA TYR A 34 40.16 17.79 25.56
C TYR A 34 38.65 17.89 25.80
N VAL A 35 38.20 18.92 26.52
CA VAL A 35 36.76 19.15 26.79
C VAL A 35 36.02 19.46 25.49
N THR A 36 36.61 20.28 24.62
CA THR A 36 36.01 20.64 23.33
C THR A 36 35.89 19.42 22.44
N ALA A 37 36.95 18.60 22.35
CA ALA A 37 36.93 17.35 21.59
C ALA A 37 35.81 16.41 22.05
N ALA A 38 35.69 16.19 23.37
CA ALA A 38 34.64 15.34 23.96
C ALA A 38 33.22 15.83 23.62
N VAL A 39 32.97 17.14 23.70
CA VAL A 39 31.65 17.72 23.36
C VAL A 39 31.32 17.51 21.87
N SER A 40 32.28 17.69 20.97
CA SER A 40 32.04 17.49 19.54
C SER A 40 31.80 16.02 19.15
N VAL A 41 32.41 15.05 19.84
CA VAL A 41 32.07 13.62 19.66
C VAL A 41 30.62 13.35 20.07
N LEU A 42 30.18 13.95 21.18
CA LEU A 42 28.81 13.80 21.67
C LEU A 42 27.78 14.40 20.71
N ILE A 43 28.10 15.57 20.13
CA ILE A 43 27.28 16.19 19.07
C ILE A 43 27.22 15.32 17.82
N LEU A 44 28.35 14.74 17.40
CA LEU A 44 28.40 13.83 16.24
C LEU A 44 27.54 12.58 16.46
N ALA A 45 27.61 11.98 17.65
CA ALA A 45 26.76 10.84 17.99
C ALA A 45 25.27 11.21 17.92
N GLY A 46 24.90 12.39 18.46
CA GLY A 46 23.52 12.90 18.36
C GLY A 46 23.06 13.10 16.91
N MET A 47 23.91 13.67 16.06
CA MET A 47 23.61 13.85 14.63
C MET A 47 23.42 12.53 13.89
N LEU A 48 24.21 11.51 14.21
CA LEU A 48 24.07 10.18 13.61
C LEU A 48 22.74 9.52 14.02
N VAL A 49 22.39 9.58 15.30
CA VAL A 49 21.11 9.04 15.80
C VAL A 49 19.93 9.75 15.13
N GLU A 50 19.98 11.08 15.06
CA GLU A 50 18.92 11.88 14.42
C GLU A 50 18.76 11.56 12.93
N LEU A 51 19.88 11.29 12.24
CA LEU A 51 19.88 10.86 10.83
C LEU A 51 19.23 9.47 10.67
N VAL A 52 19.61 8.50 11.49
CA VAL A 52 19.04 7.14 11.44
C VAL A 52 17.54 7.19 11.69
N TRP A 53 17.10 7.92 12.72
CA TRP A 53 15.67 8.11 13.03
C TRP A 53 14.88 8.74 11.88
N PHE A 54 15.48 9.70 11.18
CA PHE A 54 14.87 10.34 10.01
C PHE A 54 14.70 9.36 8.85
N LEU A 55 15.69 8.49 8.61
CA LEU A 55 15.58 7.43 7.60
C LEU A 55 14.54 6.38 7.99
N GLU A 56 14.53 5.92 9.25
CA GLU A 56 13.57 4.92 9.74
C GLU A 56 12.13 5.43 9.67
N LYS A 57 11.88 6.71 9.98
CA LYS A 57 10.54 7.30 9.82
C LYS A 57 10.07 7.22 8.37
N THR A 58 10.94 7.53 7.41
CA THR A 58 10.63 7.43 5.98
C THR A 58 10.35 5.99 5.56
N ASN A 59 11.13 5.03 6.07
CA ASN A 59 10.95 3.61 5.76
C ASN A 59 9.63 3.05 6.34
N ARG A 60 9.28 3.43 7.58
CA ARG A 60 8.04 3.03 8.23
C ARG A 60 6.80 3.59 7.54
N ASP A 61 6.84 4.85 7.12
CA ASP A 61 5.75 5.47 6.35
C ASP A 61 5.55 4.74 5.01
N LEU A 62 6.63 4.26 4.38
CA LEU A 62 6.58 3.46 3.16
C LEU A 62 5.94 2.09 3.38
N ALA A 63 6.35 1.40 4.45
CA ALA A 63 5.81 0.10 4.82
C ALA A 63 4.30 0.18 5.13
N HIS A 64 3.88 1.21 5.86
CA HIS A 64 2.46 1.44 6.14
C HIS A 64 1.65 1.69 4.86
N PHE A 65 2.21 2.41 3.90
CA PHE A 65 1.56 2.60 2.60
C PHE A 65 1.40 1.28 1.84
N LEU A 66 2.45 0.45 1.78
CA LEU A 66 2.39 -0.85 1.11
C LEU A 66 1.36 -1.79 1.77
N LEU A 67 1.30 -1.80 3.10
CA LEU A 67 0.30 -2.59 3.84
C LEU A 67 -1.14 -2.09 3.61
N SER A 68 -1.33 -0.78 3.46
CA SER A 68 -2.64 -0.20 3.12
C SER A 68 -3.10 -0.47 1.69
N LEU A 69 -2.20 -0.89 0.80
CA LEU A 69 -2.54 -1.32 -0.56
C LEU A 69 -2.90 -2.81 -0.64
N GLU A 70 -2.38 -3.62 0.29
CA GLU A 70 -2.71 -5.04 0.39
C GLU A 70 -4.07 -5.27 1.06
N SER A 71 -4.50 -4.30 1.87
CA SER A 71 -5.85 -4.25 2.42
C SER A 71 -6.77 -3.58 1.38
N ASP A 72 -7.93 -4.16 1.06
CA ASP A 72 -8.95 -3.65 0.10
C ASP A 72 -9.54 -2.26 0.47
N ASP A 73 -8.88 -1.47 1.32
CA ASP A 73 -9.37 -0.20 1.85
C ASP A 73 -8.81 0.99 1.04
N PRO A 74 -9.65 1.72 0.26
CA PRO A 74 -9.15 2.74 -0.65
C PRO A 74 -8.65 3.99 0.10
N VAL A 75 -7.43 4.38 -0.23
CA VAL A 75 -6.92 5.76 -0.12
C VAL A 75 -6.73 6.26 1.32
N ILE A 76 -5.69 5.77 2.00
CA ILE A 76 -5.07 6.54 3.08
C ILE A 76 -4.36 7.74 2.43
N ARG A 77 -5.04 8.89 2.37
CA ARG A 77 -4.40 10.17 2.09
C ARG A 77 -3.36 10.41 3.20
N PRO A 78 -2.06 10.57 2.89
CA PRO A 78 -1.06 10.77 3.92
C PRO A 78 -1.33 12.10 4.62
N VAL A 79 -1.79 12.03 5.87
CA VAL A 79 -2.10 13.15 6.77
C VAL A 79 -0.87 14.02 7.07
N ASN A 80 0.34 13.61 6.69
CA ASN A 80 1.56 14.37 6.98
C ASN A 80 2.43 14.55 5.73
N ILE A 81 2.07 15.56 4.94
CA ILE A 81 2.84 16.03 3.77
C ILE A 81 4.11 16.75 4.26
N HIS A 82 5.07 15.95 4.72
CA HIS A 82 6.49 16.32 4.73
C HIS A 82 7.34 15.23 4.04
N ALA A 83 6.71 14.16 3.56
CA ALA A 83 7.34 13.12 2.74
C ALA A 83 7.43 13.56 1.27
N ASN A 84 8.51 14.30 1.00
CA ASN A 84 9.39 14.14 -0.17
C ASN A 84 8.74 13.84 -1.56
N ARG A 85 8.83 14.81 -2.48
CA ARG A 85 8.29 14.75 -3.86
C ARG A 85 8.67 13.51 -4.68
N SER A 86 9.81 12.86 -4.40
CA SER A 86 10.22 11.63 -5.10
C SER A 86 9.28 10.45 -4.81
N PHE A 87 8.64 10.42 -3.65
CA PHE A 87 7.71 9.37 -3.25
C PHE A 87 6.26 9.72 -3.61
N GLU A 88 5.96 11.01 -3.77
CA GLU A 88 4.65 11.48 -4.24
C GLU A 88 4.35 10.95 -5.66
N GLU A 89 5.35 10.91 -6.54
CA GLU A 89 5.18 10.41 -7.90
C GLU A 89 4.95 8.90 -7.94
N LEU A 90 5.68 8.14 -7.12
CA LEU A 90 5.45 6.70 -6.94
C LEU A 90 4.07 6.43 -6.34
N TYR A 91 3.66 7.20 -5.34
CA TYR A 91 2.34 7.12 -4.71
C TYR A 91 1.21 7.38 -5.73
N ARG A 92 1.34 8.42 -6.56
CA ARG A 92 0.39 8.71 -7.65
C ARG A 92 0.38 7.64 -8.74
N ALA A 93 1.51 6.99 -9.02
CA ALA A 93 1.55 5.88 -9.97
C ALA A 93 0.83 4.64 -9.41
N MET A 94 1.11 4.26 -8.17
CA MET A 94 0.51 3.09 -7.52
C MET A 94 -0.99 3.24 -7.27
N SER A 95 -1.44 4.40 -6.79
CA SER A 95 -2.88 4.67 -6.61
C SER A 95 -3.69 4.59 -7.92
N ARG A 96 -3.10 5.02 -9.05
CA ARG A 96 -3.73 4.85 -10.37
C ARG A 96 -3.88 3.38 -10.77
N VAL A 97 -2.91 2.53 -10.45
CA VAL A 97 -2.96 1.10 -10.74
C VAL A 97 -4.04 0.41 -9.90
N SER A 98 -4.05 0.66 -8.58
CA SER A 98 -5.06 0.11 -7.66
C SER A 98 -6.48 0.46 -8.09
N ARG A 99 -6.74 1.73 -8.40
CA ARG A 99 -8.06 2.18 -8.88
C ARG A 99 -8.50 1.47 -10.16
N ARG A 100 -7.59 1.24 -11.11
CA ARG A 100 -7.90 0.47 -12.33
C ARG A 100 -8.22 -0.99 -12.05
N MET A 101 -7.60 -1.61 -11.05
CA MET A 101 -7.92 -2.98 -10.65
C MET A 101 -9.29 -3.06 -9.98
N GLU A 102 -9.64 -2.08 -9.16
CA GLU A 102 -10.97 -1.97 -8.53
C GLU A 102 -12.08 -1.75 -9.57
N GLU A 103 -11.86 -0.84 -10.53
CA GLU A 103 -12.77 -0.62 -11.68
C GLU A 103 -12.94 -1.92 -12.48
N ALA A 104 -11.86 -2.63 -12.80
CA ALA A 104 -11.92 -3.91 -13.52
C ALA A 104 -12.63 -5.04 -12.73
N ARG A 105 -12.50 -5.07 -11.41
CA ARG A 105 -13.25 -6.01 -10.54
C ARG A 105 -14.75 -5.67 -10.55
N THR A 106 -15.08 -4.39 -10.44
CA THR A 106 -16.46 -3.89 -10.45
C THR A 106 -17.17 -4.24 -11.75
N ASP A 107 -16.51 -4.02 -12.90
CA ASP A 107 -17.08 -4.35 -14.22
C ASP A 107 -17.38 -5.84 -14.35
N ARG A 108 -16.50 -6.71 -13.81
CA ARG A 108 -16.74 -8.17 -13.78
C ARG A 108 -17.90 -8.55 -12.87
N GLU A 109 -18.02 -7.95 -11.69
CA GLU A 109 -19.15 -8.19 -10.80
C GLU A 109 -20.49 -7.76 -11.42
N VAL A 110 -20.52 -6.63 -12.11
CA VAL A 110 -21.71 -6.13 -12.81
C VAL A 110 -22.11 -7.09 -13.92
N GLN A 111 -21.16 -7.57 -14.73
CA GLN A 111 -21.43 -8.57 -15.77
C GLN A 111 -21.96 -9.89 -15.20
N PHE A 112 -21.38 -10.37 -14.09
CA PHE A 112 -21.86 -11.58 -13.42
C PHE A 112 -23.29 -11.43 -12.89
N ARG A 113 -23.60 -10.31 -12.23
CA ARG A 113 -24.97 -10.00 -11.76
C ARG A 113 -25.98 -9.86 -12.91
N TYR A 114 -25.57 -9.27 -14.02
CA TYR A 114 -26.40 -9.17 -15.23
C TYR A 114 -26.76 -10.57 -15.75
N LEU A 115 -25.76 -11.45 -15.91
CA LEU A 115 -25.98 -12.83 -16.36
C LEU A 115 -26.92 -13.61 -15.42
N GLN A 116 -26.71 -13.52 -14.10
CA GLN A 116 -27.62 -14.13 -13.13
C GLN A 116 -29.05 -13.59 -13.22
N THR A 117 -29.21 -12.29 -13.48
CA THR A 117 -30.53 -11.66 -13.58
C THR A 117 -31.26 -12.13 -14.83
N VAL A 118 -30.56 -12.19 -15.97
CA VAL A 118 -31.10 -12.74 -17.23
C VAL A 118 -31.56 -14.18 -17.02
N ILE A 119 -30.69 -15.05 -16.49
CA ILE A 119 -31.00 -16.46 -16.22
C ILE A 119 -32.24 -16.62 -15.33
N ASN A 120 -32.40 -15.76 -14.33
CA ASN A 120 -33.54 -15.79 -13.41
C ASN A 120 -34.86 -15.28 -14.01
N HIS A 121 -34.81 -14.52 -15.11
CA HIS A 121 -35.98 -13.96 -15.77
C HIS A 121 -36.41 -14.77 -17.02
N VAL A 122 -35.58 -15.70 -17.47
CA VAL A 122 -35.94 -16.66 -18.52
C VAL A 122 -37.01 -17.62 -17.98
N GLU A 123 -38.12 -17.75 -18.71
CA GLU A 123 -39.27 -18.61 -18.34
C GLU A 123 -39.04 -20.11 -18.59
N VAL A 124 -37.87 -20.48 -19.13
CA VAL A 124 -37.44 -21.87 -19.31
C VAL A 124 -36.74 -22.36 -18.05
N ALA A 125 -37.11 -23.53 -17.53
CA ALA A 125 -36.43 -24.16 -16.40
C ALA A 125 -34.99 -24.54 -16.78
N MET A 126 -34.01 -24.03 -16.04
CA MET A 126 -32.58 -24.32 -16.24
C MET A 126 -31.98 -24.94 -14.98
N ILE A 127 -31.34 -26.09 -15.16
CA ILE A 127 -30.62 -26.83 -14.12
C ILE A 127 -29.24 -27.20 -14.66
N CYS A 128 -28.17 -26.80 -13.95
CA CYS A 128 -26.81 -27.24 -14.22
C CYS A 128 -26.33 -28.06 -13.02
N PHE A 129 -25.91 -29.29 -13.28
CA PHE A 129 -25.36 -30.20 -12.29
C PHE A 129 -23.95 -30.64 -12.69
N ARG A 130 -23.13 -30.93 -11.69
CA ARG A 130 -21.77 -31.42 -11.85
C ARG A 130 -21.74 -32.95 -11.79
N GLU A 131 -20.62 -33.56 -12.18
CA GLU A 131 -20.43 -35.02 -12.17
C GLU A 131 -20.64 -35.67 -10.78
N ASP A 132 -20.60 -34.89 -9.70
CA ASP A 132 -20.86 -35.31 -8.33
C ASP A 132 -22.33 -35.19 -7.89
N GLU A 133 -23.27 -35.00 -8.83
CA GLU A 133 -24.72 -34.80 -8.61
C GLU A 133 -25.09 -33.50 -7.85
N GLY A 134 -24.11 -32.62 -7.59
CA GLY A 134 -24.32 -31.31 -6.98
C GLY A 134 -24.90 -30.29 -7.97
N VAL A 135 -25.93 -29.54 -7.55
CA VAL A 135 -26.56 -28.50 -8.40
C VAL A 135 -25.77 -27.20 -8.30
N GLU A 136 -25.16 -26.78 -9.41
CA GLU A 136 -24.33 -25.57 -9.51
C GLU A 136 -25.17 -24.33 -9.88
N LEU A 137 -26.23 -24.51 -10.65
CA LEU A 137 -27.12 -23.42 -11.04
C LEU A 137 -28.57 -23.93 -11.18
N VAL A 138 -29.50 -23.21 -10.56
CA VAL A 138 -30.94 -23.41 -10.69
C VAL A 138 -31.62 -22.06 -10.78
N ASN A 139 -32.47 -21.87 -11.79
CA ASN A 139 -33.21 -20.62 -11.97
C ASN A 139 -34.60 -20.68 -11.33
N LYS A 140 -35.24 -19.52 -11.17
CA LYS A 140 -36.59 -19.42 -10.58
C LYS A 140 -37.64 -20.22 -11.33
N ALA A 141 -37.54 -20.35 -12.66
CA ALA A 141 -38.46 -21.15 -13.46
C ALA A 141 -38.36 -22.65 -13.12
N ALA A 142 -37.16 -23.19 -12.90
CA ALA A 142 -36.96 -24.56 -12.45
C ALA A 142 -37.54 -24.79 -11.04
N CYS A 143 -37.29 -23.89 -10.09
CA CYS A 143 -37.89 -23.98 -8.74
C CYS A 143 -39.43 -23.97 -8.79
N LYS A 144 -40.04 -23.14 -9.65
CA LYS A 144 -41.49 -23.10 -9.83
C LYS A 144 -42.04 -24.39 -10.46
N LEU A 145 -41.33 -24.95 -11.44
CA LEU A 145 -41.73 -26.19 -12.11
C LEU A 145 -41.75 -27.38 -11.14
N PHE A 146 -40.74 -27.49 -10.28
CA PHE A 146 -40.62 -28.59 -9.32
C PHE A 146 -41.27 -28.30 -7.95
N GLY A 147 -41.83 -27.10 -7.75
CA GLY A 147 -42.49 -26.72 -6.49
C GLY A 147 -41.55 -26.58 -5.28
N LEU A 148 -40.23 -26.50 -5.51
CA LEU A 148 -39.20 -26.47 -4.47
C LEU A 148 -38.58 -25.07 -4.36
N GLY A 149 -38.44 -24.56 -3.13
CA GLY A 149 -37.87 -23.22 -2.88
C GLY A 149 -36.37 -23.12 -3.17
N LYS A 150 -35.63 -24.24 -3.10
CA LYS A 150 -34.21 -24.33 -3.41
C LYS A 150 -33.85 -25.79 -3.70
N ILE A 151 -33.22 -26.05 -4.85
CA ILE A 151 -32.73 -27.38 -5.23
C ILE A 151 -31.21 -27.37 -5.02
N ARG A 152 -30.71 -28.27 -4.16
CA ARG A 152 -29.27 -28.36 -3.82
C ARG A 152 -28.62 -29.61 -4.39
N ASN A 153 -29.37 -30.71 -4.47
CA ASN A 153 -28.92 -31.94 -5.11
C ASN A 153 -29.94 -32.39 -6.15
N LEU A 154 -29.48 -33.11 -7.17
CA LEU A 154 -30.37 -33.67 -8.20
C LEU A 154 -31.37 -34.69 -7.62
N ARG A 155 -31.08 -35.24 -6.44
CA ARG A 155 -31.93 -36.16 -5.68
C ARG A 155 -33.14 -35.51 -4.99
N ASP A 156 -33.14 -34.18 -4.90
CA ASP A 156 -34.23 -33.41 -4.26
C ASP A 156 -35.40 -33.16 -5.23
N ILE A 157 -35.22 -33.46 -6.52
CA ILE A 157 -36.16 -33.24 -7.63
C ILE A 157 -36.87 -34.56 -7.96
#